data_AF-A0A545TAI8-F1
#
_entry.id   AF-A0A545TAI8-F1
#
_cell.length_a   1.000
_cell.length_b   1.000
_cell.length_c   1.000
_cell.angle_alpha   90.00
_cell.angle_beta   90.00
_cell.angle_gamma   90.00
#
_symmetry.space_group_name_H-M   'P 1'
#
loop_
_entity.id
_entity.type
_entity.pdbx_description
1 polymer ?
#
loop_
_entity_poly.entity_id
_entity_poly.type
_entity_poly.pdbx_seq_one_letter_code
_entity_poly.pdbx_strand_id
1 'polypeptide(L)' 'MSFEDALKENGWSEKKSKFSFAKGNWNLVFDTSSWIEVGTGTTPRVFDVPVPEKRLYQWTINLIEHLCKTDDALVGKA' A
#
# COMPACT_ATOMS: atom_id res chain seq x y z
N MET A 1 11.61 6.13 -13.24
CA MET A 1 11.23 5.67 -11.90
C MET A 1 9.78 6.02 -11.70
N SER A 2 8.93 5.00 -11.77
CA SER A 2 7.52 5.08 -11.46
C SER A 2 7.28 4.88 -9.97
N PHE A 3 6.02 4.97 -9.52
CA PHE A 3 5.70 4.70 -8.12
C PHE A 3 5.85 3.22 -7.79
N GLU A 4 5.58 2.33 -8.74
CA GLU A 4 5.80 0.88 -8.65
C GLU A 4 7.27 0.52 -8.42
N ASP A 5 8.20 1.23 -9.08
CA ASP A 5 9.64 1.08 -8.84
C ASP A 5 9.98 1.45 -7.38
N ALA A 6 9.44 2.57 -6.88
CA ALA A 6 9.64 3.03 -5.51
C ALA A 6 9.10 2.03 -4.48
N LEU A 7 7.93 1.43 -4.76
CA LEU A 7 7.36 0.36 -3.94
C LEU A 7 8.31 -0.85 -3.89
N LYS A 8 8.82 -1.31 -5.05
CA LYS A 8 9.76 -2.44 -5.14
C LYS A 8 11.05 -2.18 -4.35
N GLU A 9 11.62 -0.98 -4.45
CA GLU A 9 12.79 -0.58 -3.67
C GLU A 9 12.52 -0.56 -2.15
N ASN A 10 11.27 -0.33 -1.74
CA ASN A 10 10.84 -0.38 -0.34
C ASN A 10 10.34 -1.77 0.10
N GLY A 11 10.66 -2.82 -0.65
CA GLY A 11 10.37 -4.22 -0.28
C GLY A 11 8.93 -4.66 -0.53
N TRP A 12 8.18 -3.94 -1.37
CA TRP A 12 6.90 -4.40 -1.88
C TRP A 12 7.11 -5.29 -3.11
N SER A 13 6.39 -6.40 -3.16
CA SER A 13 6.43 -7.35 -4.27
C SER A 13 5.17 -7.28 -5.11
N GLU A 14 5.33 -7.26 -6.43
CA GLU A 14 4.22 -7.33 -7.36
C GLU A 14 3.53 -8.71 -7.26
N LYS A 15 2.20 -8.73 -7.24
CA LYS A 15 1.40 -9.96 -7.27
C LYS A 15 1.16 -10.40 -8.72
N LYS A 16 0.42 -11.51 -8.90
CA LYS A 16 0.04 -12.01 -10.23
C LYS A 16 -0.76 -11.00 -11.08
N SER A 17 -1.45 -10.05 -10.44
CA SER A 17 -2.06 -8.91 -11.11
C SER A 17 -1.05 -7.76 -11.18
N LYS A 18 -0.87 -7.19 -12.38
CA LYS A 18 0.04 -6.06 -12.64
C LYS A 18 -0.27 -4.79 -11.83
N PHE A 19 -1.45 -4.74 -11.22
CA PHE A 19 -1.95 -3.60 -10.45
C PHE A 19 -2.05 -3.92 -8.96
N SER A 20 -1.31 -4.91 -8.46
CA SER A 20 -1.37 -5.29 -7.06
C SER A 20 0.00 -5.58 -6.48
N PHE A 21 0.25 -5.08 -5.27
CA PHE A 21 1.50 -5.23 -4.54
C PHE A 21 1.25 -5.82 -3.14
N ALA A 22 2.27 -6.45 -2.58
CA ALA A 22 2.21 -7.02 -1.24
C ALA A 22 3.51 -6.82 -0.47
N LYS A 23 3.41 -6.67 0.84
CA LYS A 23 4.53 -6.68 1.78
C LYS A 23 4.09 -7.37 3.06
N GLY A 24 4.52 -8.62 3.25
CA GLY A 24 3.98 -9.48 4.32
C GLY A 24 2.47 -9.67 4.18
N ASN A 25 1.71 -9.28 5.22
CA ASN A 25 0.24 -9.36 5.23
C ASN A 25 -0.43 -8.12 4.62
N TRP A 26 0.32 -7.11 4.20
CA TRP A 26 -0.22 -5.88 3.63
C TRP A 26 -0.36 -5.98 2.13
N ASN A 27 -1.40 -5.35 1.59
CA ASN A 27 -1.81 -5.44 0.20
C ASN A 27 -2.14 -4.05 -0.34
N LEU A 28 -1.71 -3.79 -1.56
CA LEU A 28 -2.09 -2.60 -2.32
C LEU A 28 -2.75 -3.03 -3.62
N VAL A 29 -3.84 -2.38 -3.97
CA VAL A 29 -4.51 -2.54 -5.27
C VAL A 29 -4.66 -1.18 -5.91
N PHE A 30 -4.15 -1.04 -7.13
CA PHE A 30 -4.33 0.17 -7.91
C PHE A 30 -5.67 0.08 -8.62
N ASP A 31 -6.58 0.99 -8.27
CA ASP A 31 -7.79 1.24 -9.04
C ASP A 31 -7.44 2.03 -10.31
N THR A 32 -8.35 2.08 -11.28
CA THR A 32 -8.35 2.60 -12.66
C THR A 32 -7.69 3.95 -12.97
N SER A 33 -6.88 4.53 -12.07
CA SER A 33 -5.57 5.19 -12.30
C SER A 33 -5.25 6.25 -11.23
N SER A 34 -6.17 6.49 -10.29
CA SER A 34 -6.08 7.63 -9.36
C SER A 34 -5.94 7.23 -7.89
N TRP A 35 -6.24 5.98 -7.54
CA TRP A 35 -6.34 5.53 -6.16
C TRP A 35 -5.62 4.20 -5.94
N ILE A 36 -5.11 4.06 -4.72
CA ILE A 36 -4.46 2.87 -4.19
C ILE A 36 -5.31 2.45 -3.00
N GLU A 37 -5.98 1.31 -3.13
CA GLU A 37 -6.64 0.67 -2.01
C GLU A 37 -5.57 0.04 -1.12
N VAL A 38 -5.54 0.43 0.16
CA VAL A 38 -4.61 -0.08 1.17
C VAL A 38 -5.33 -1.10 2.03
N GLY A 39 -4.79 -2.30 2.16
CA GLY A 39 -5.37 -3.38 2.95
C GLY A 39 -4.34 -4.16 3.77
N THR A 40 -4.83 -4.83 4.81
CA THR A 40 -4.09 -5.79 5.64
C THR A 40 -4.63 -7.21 5.43
N GLY A 41 -4.12 -8.18 6.19
CA GLY A 41 -4.60 -9.57 6.11
C GLY A 41 -6.00 -9.76 6.70
N THR A 42 -6.40 -8.89 7.63
CA THR A 42 -7.68 -8.93 8.34
C THR A 42 -8.67 -7.89 7.83
N THR A 43 -8.17 -6.75 7.35
CA THR A 43 -8.98 -5.63 6.83
C THR A 43 -8.65 -5.44 5.35
N PRO A 44 -9.44 -5.98 4.41
CA PRO A 44 -9.12 -5.95 2.98
C PRO A 44 -8.98 -4.54 2.39
N ARG A 45 -9.63 -3.54 2.98
CA ARG A 45 -9.56 -2.12 2.61
C ARG A 45 -9.65 -1.26 3.86
N VAL A 46 -8.51 -0.77 4.30
CA VAL A 46 -8.32 0.16 5.43
C VAL A 46 -8.57 1.60 4.98
N PHE A 47 -7.99 1.98 3.83
CA PHE A 47 -8.06 3.35 3.32
C PHE A 47 -7.78 3.42 1.82
N ASP A 48 -8.20 4.51 1.18
CA ASP A 48 -7.84 4.84 -0.20
C ASP A 48 -6.84 5.98 -0.23
N VAL A 49 -5.68 5.73 -0.84
CA VAL A 49 -4.59 6.71 -0.95
C VAL A 49 -4.46 7.13 -2.40
N PRO A 50 -4.38 8.43 -2.72
CA PRO A 50 -4.21 8.86 -4.10
C PRO A 50 -2.86 8.40 -4.65
N VAL A 51 -2.83 8.04 -5.94
CA VAL A 51 -1.57 7.76 -6.63
C VAL A 51 -0.70 9.03 -6.58
N PRO A 52 0.51 8.98 -6.01
CA PRO A 52 1.28 10.19 -5.75
C PRO A 52 1.98 10.72 -6.98
N GLU A 53 2.31 12.01 -6.93
CA GLU A 53 3.34 12.59 -7.78
C GLU A 53 4.74 12.14 -7.33
N LYS A 54 5.71 12.16 -8.25
CA LYS A 54 7.09 11.69 -8.00
C LYS A 54 7.75 12.26 -6.73
N ARG A 55 7.54 13.55 -6.44
CA ARG A 55 8.10 14.21 -5.24
C ARG A 55 7.53 13.68 -3.92
N LEU A 56 6.39 12.99 -3.96
CA LEU A 56 5.67 12.49 -2.79
C LEU A 56 5.83 10.97 -2.60
N TYR A 57 6.54 10.25 -3.48
CA TYR A 57 6.63 8.79 -3.44
C TYR A 57 7.00 8.24 -2.06
N GLN A 58 8.11 8.71 -1.48
CA GLN A 58 8.54 8.23 -0.17
C GLN A 58 7.55 8.59 0.94
N TRP A 59 6.97 9.80 0.89
CA TRP A 59 5.98 10.23 1.87
C TRP A 59 4.74 9.34 1.82
N THR A 60 4.26 9.03 0.61
CA THR A 60 3.09 8.17 0.42
C THR A 60 3.36 6.73 0.85
N ILE A 61 4.56 6.19 0.60
CA ILE A 61 4.95 4.86 1.11
C ILE A 61 4.92 4.86 2.64
N ASN A 62 5.48 5.89 3.29
CA ASN A 62 5.47 6.00 4.74
C ASN A 62 4.04 6.10 5.30
N LEU A 63 3.16 6.84 4.63
CA LEU A 63 1.73 6.91 4.98
C LEU A 63 1.06 5.54 4.89
N ILE A 64 1.24 4.83 3.76
CA ILE A 64 0.67 3.50 3.55
C ILE A 64 1.12 2.54 4.66
N GLU A 65 2.41 2.48 4.95
CA GLU A 65 2.91 1.61 6.02
C GLU A 65 2.39 2.01 7.40
N HIS A 66 2.25 3.31 7.65
CA HIS A 66 1.67 3.80 8.91
C HIS A 66 0.21 3.36 9.07
N LEU A 67 -0.60 3.46 8.00
CA LEU A 67 -1.98 2.99 7.99
C LEU A 67 -2.07 1.49 8.28
N CYS A 68 -1.26 0.67 7.60
CA CYS A 68 -1.24 -0.77 7.84
C CYS A 68 -0.82 -1.13 9.27
N LYS A 69 0.25 -0.51 9.79
CA LYS A 69 0.71 -0.73 11.18
C LYS A 69 -0.35 -0.33 12.21
N THR A 70 -1.09 0.73 11.92
CA THR A 70 -2.16 1.21 12.79
C THR A 70 -3.33 0.23 12.82
N ASP A 71 -3.76 -0.28 11.66
CA ASP A 71 -4.79 -1.31 11.57
C ASP A 71 -4.37 -2.59 12.29
N ASP A 72 -3.15 -3.10 12.03
CA ASP A 72 -2.61 -4.29 12.71
C ASP A 72 -2.62 -4.11 14.25
N ALA A 73 -2.30 -2.92 14.75
CA ALA A 73 -2.27 -2.62 16.18
C ALA A 73 -3.67 -2.49 16.81
N LEU A 74 -4.70 -2.14 16.02
CA LEU A 74 -6.09 -2.09 16.47
C LEU A 74 -6.71 -3.49 16.48
N VAL A 75 -6.45 -4.30 15.45
CA VAL A 75 -6.98 -5.66 15.33
C VAL A 75 -6.29 -6.61 16.31
N GLY A 76 -4.98 -6.48 16.54
CA GLY A 76 -4.25 -7.29 17.53
C GLY A 76 -4.59 -6.98 19.00
N LYS A 77 -5.46 -6.00 19.26
CA LYS A 77 -5.98 -5.65 20.58
C LYS A 77 -7.45 -6.06 20.78
N ALA A 78 -8.06 -6.72 19.80
CA ALA A 78 -9.44 -7.22 19.87
C ALA A 78 -9.51 -8.67 20.38
#